data_AF-B5A7N5-F1
#
_entry.id   AF-B5A7N5-F1
#
_cell.length_a   1.000
_cell.length_b   1.000
_cell.length_c   1.000
_cell.angle_alpha   90.00
_cell.angle_beta   90.00
_cell.angle_gamma   90.00
#
_symmetry.space_group_name_H-M   'P 1'
#
loop_
_entity.id
_entity.type
_entity.pdbx_description
1 polymer ?
#
loop_
_entity_poly.entity_id
_entity_poly.type
_entity_poly.pdbx_seq_one_letter_code
_entity_poly.pdbx_strand_id
1 'polypeptide(L)'
;SGIDRIIPGCVIDDYLFDPCGYSMNGILKTGEYMTIHITPEKEFSYVSFESNISHDCYRAVIQRVLDTFRPGKFVVTAFACKGLDGDKTHKEITTCTLGGDYLRRDLQYCQLKNYDLTYALYSKFPS
;
A
#
# COMPACT_ATOMS: atom_id res chain seq x y z
N SER A 1 -12.16 -9.83 -7.43
CA SER A 1 -10.84 -9.58 -6.82
C SER A 1 -10.95 -8.85 -5.48
N GLY A 2 -11.88 -7.90 -5.30
CA GLY A 2 -11.97 -7.06 -4.09
C GLY A 2 -11.22 -5.72 -4.22
N ILE A 3 -10.60 -5.47 -5.38
CA ILE A 3 -9.83 -4.25 -5.67
C ILE A 3 -10.71 -2.99 -5.54
N ASP A 4 -11.95 -3.05 -5.99
CA ASP A 4 -12.96 -1.98 -5.90
C ASP A 4 -13.26 -1.54 -4.45
N ARG A 5 -12.91 -2.37 -3.46
CA ARG A 5 -13.17 -2.12 -2.04
C ARG A 5 -11.94 -1.62 -1.29
N ILE A 6 -10.75 -1.61 -1.90
CA ILE A 6 -9.52 -1.11 -1.27
C ILE A 6 -9.67 0.38 -0.95
N ILE A 7 -10.11 1.15 -1.94
CA ILE A 7 -10.57 2.53 -1.77
C ILE A 7 -11.93 2.65 -2.48
N PRO A 8 -13.03 2.66 -1.73
CA PRO A 8 -14.36 2.75 -2.32
C PRO A 8 -14.61 4.14 -2.93
N GLY A 9 -15.37 4.18 -4.02
CA GLY A 9 -15.79 5.43 -4.67
C GLY A 9 -14.83 5.94 -5.75
N CYS A 10 -13.71 5.27 -5.98
CA CYS A 10 -12.86 5.52 -7.14
C CYS A 10 -13.61 5.19 -8.43
N VAL A 11 -13.47 6.05 -9.45
CA VAL A 11 -13.74 5.69 -10.83
C VAL A 11 -12.54 4.89 -11.32
N ILE A 12 -12.77 3.62 -11.64
CA ILE A 12 -11.73 2.67 -12.04
C ILE A 12 -11.66 2.57 -13.56
N ASP A 13 -10.43 2.64 -14.07
CA ASP A 13 -10.06 2.27 -15.44
C ASP A 13 -9.03 1.14 -15.34
N ASP A 14 -9.38 -0.06 -15.82
CA ASP A 14 -8.59 -1.26 -15.70
C ASP A 14 -8.31 -1.95 -17.04
N TYR A 15 -7.23 -2.72 -17.07
CA TYR A 15 -6.80 -3.46 -18.24
C TYR A 15 -6.26 -4.84 -17.85
N LEU A 16 -6.79 -5.88 -18.49
CA LEU A 16 -6.33 -7.26 -18.38
C LEU A 16 -5.43 -7.58 -19.58
N PHE A 17 -4.18 -7.95 -19.31
CA PHE A 17 -3.21 -8.29 -20.34
C PHE A 17 -3.36 -9.75 -20.78
N ASP A 18 -3.01 -10.02 -22.05
CA ASP A 18 -2.89 -11.36 -22.61
C ASP A 18 -1.41 -11.78 -22.64
N PRO A 19 -1.05 -13.00 -22.21
CA PRO A 19 -1.93 -14.05 -21.67
C PRO A 19 -2.32 -13.86 -20.20
N CYS A 20 -1.58 -13.02 -19.47
CA CYS A 20 -1.89 -12.69 -18.07
C CYS A 20 -1.26 -11.35 -17.68
N GLY A 21 -1.74 -10.80 -16.56
CA GLY A 21 -1.31 -9.50 -16.03
C GLY A 21 -2.50 -8.56 -15.88
N TYR A 22 -2.41 -7.63 -14.96
CA TYR A 22 -3.48 -6.66 -14.72
C TYR A 22 -2.91 -5.31 -14.33
N SER A 23 -3.54 -4.23 -14.76
CA SER A 23 -3.24 -2.87 -14.30
C SER A 23 -4.51 -2.07 -14.17
N MET A 24 -4.55 -1.15 -13.22
CA MET A 24 -5.66 -0.21 -13.10
C MET A 24 -5.23 1.11 -12.51
N ASN A 25 -5.97 2.15 -12.86
CA ASN A 25 -5.96 3.44 -12.20
C ASN A 25 -7.34 3.71 -11.60
N GLY A 26 -7.37 4.31 -10.42
CA GLY A 26 -8.59 4.75 -9.76
C GLY A 26 -8.47 6.22 -9.39
N ILE A 27 -9.48 7.03 -9.71
CA ILE A 27 -9.52 8.46 -9.37
C ILE A 27 -10.76 8.76 -8.53
N LEU A 28 -10.58 9.44 -7.39
CA LEU A 28 -11.68 10.00 -6.61
C LEU A 28 -12.15 11.34 -7.19
N LYS A 29 -13.39 11.72 -6.90
CA LYS A 29 -13.95 13.03 -7.31
C LYS A 29 -13.14 14.23 -6.78
N THR A 30 -12.43 14.02 -5.68
CA THR A 30 -11.57 14.99 -4.99
C THR A 30 -10.16 15.09 -5.60
N GLY A 31 -9.82 14.23 -6.56
CA GLY A 31 -8.58 14.30 -7.34
C GLY A 31 -7.44 13.39 -6.85
N GLU A 32 -7.60 12.73 -5.71
CA GLU A 32 -6.68 11.70 -5.25
C GLU A 32 -6.83 10.41 -6.08
N TYR A 33 -5.74 9.63 -6.12
CA TYR A 33 -5.65 8.45 -6.98
C TYR A 33 -5.27 7.19 -6.21
N MET A 34 -5.51 6.05 -6.85
CA MET A 34 -4.80 4.80 -6.60
C MET A 34 -4.38 4.16 -7.91
N THR A 35 -3.31 3.39 -7.89
CA THR A 35 -2.90 2.57 -9.03
C THR A 35 -2.40 1.22 -8.55
N ILE A 36 -2.68 0.17 -9.33
CA ILE A 36 -2.28 -1.20 -9.04
C ILE A 36 -1.74 -1.85 -10.30
N HIS A 37 -0.59 -2.51 -10.19
CA HIS A 37 -0.01 -3.34 -11.23
C HIS A 37 0.26 -4.75 -10.70
N ILE A 38 -0.13 -5.77 -11.46
CA ILE A 38 -0.05 -7.18 -11.06
C ILE A 38 0.70 -7.99 -12.12
N THR A 39 1.77 -8.65 -11.68
CA THR A 39 2.51 -9.70 -12.38
C THR A 39 2.18 -11.03 -11.69
N PRO A 40 1.28 -11.87 -12.25
CA PRO A 40 0.70 -13.01 -11.54
C PRO A 40 1.51 -14.31 -11.60
N GLU A 41 2.56 -14.39 -12.40
CA GLU A 41 3.36 -15.60 -12.61
C GLU A 41 3.94 -16.11 -11.29
N LYS A 42 3.83 -17.41 -11.04
CA LYS A 42 4.11 -18.01 -9.73
C LYS A 42 5.58 -17.86 -9.31
N GLU A 43 6.48 -17.91 -10.27
CA GLU A 43 7.93 -17.90 -10.11
C GLU A 43 8.45 -16.52 -9.69
N PHE A 44 7.75 -15.45 -10.05
CA PHE A 44 8.18 -14.07 -9.86
C PHE A 44 7.01 -13.11 -9.59
N SER A 45 5.99 -13.61 -8.88
CA SER A 45 4.76 -12.86 -8.63
C SER A 45 5.04 -11.53 -7.93
N TYR A 46 4.43 -10.46 -8.42
CA TYR A 46 4.58 -9.12 -7.85
C TYR A 46 3.29 -8.32 -7.97
N VAL A 47 3.01 -7.51 -6.94
CA VAL A 47 1.92 -6.53 -6.95
C VAL A 47 2.46 -5.22 -6.39
N SER A 48 2.23 -4.11 -7.10
CA SER A 48 2.36 -2.77 -6.53
C SER A 48 0.98 -2.18 -6.26
N PHE A 49 0.90 -1.40 -5.18
CA PHE A 49 -0.23 -0.54 -4.85
C PHE A 49 0.34 0.81 -4.45
N GLU A 50 -0.17 1.88 -5.04
CA GLU A 50 0.23 3.25 -4.74
C GLU A 50 -1.00 4.15 -4.64
N SER A 51 -0.97 5.12 -3.74
CA SER A 51 -2.03 6.13 -3.60
C SER A 51 -1.49 7.38 -2.89
N ASN A 52 -2.11 8.53 -3.19
CA ASN A 52 -1.89 9.79 -2.46
C ASN A 52 -3.10 10.18 -1.58
N ILE A 53 -4.04 9.27 -1.36
CA ILE A 53 -5.26 9.57 -0.60
C ILE A 53 -4.90 9.90 0.84
N SER A 54 -5.34 11.08 1.28
CA SER A 54 -5.31 11.45 2.69
C SER A 54 -6.37 10.64 3.42
N HIS A 55 -5.93 9.68 4.23
CA HIS A 55 -6.81 8.87 5.05
C HIS A 55 -6.50 9.11 6.53
N ASP A 56 -7.55 9.13 7.35
CA ASP A 56 -7.42 9.19 8.81
C ASP A 56 -6.73 7.94 9.39
N CYS A 57 -6.71 6.84 8.63
CA CYS A 57 -6.11 5.57 9.04
C CYS A 57 -5.56 4.79 7.84
N TYR A 58 -4.27 4.95 7.55
CA TYR A 58 -3.56 4.18 6.52
C TYR A 58 -3.52 2.68 6.84
N ARG A 59 -3.55 2.29 8.11
CA ARG A 59 -3.61 0.88 8.53
C ARG A 59 -4.80 0.14 7.90
N ALA A 60 -5.96 0.79 7.85
CA ALA A 60 -7.16 0.17 7.29
C ALA A 60 -7.00 -0.07 5.78
N VAL A 61 -6.38 0.86 5.06
CA VAL A 61 -6.08 0.72 3.63
C VAL A 61 -5.08 -0.42 3.41
N ILE A 62 -3.96 -0.40 4.15
CA ILE A 62 -2.94 -1.45 4.08
C ILE A 62 -3.56 -2.83 4.35
N GLN A 63 -4.41 -2.95 5.38
CA GLN A 63 -5.07 -4.23 5.68
C GLN A 63 -5.96 -4.70 4.52
N ARG A 64 -6.75 -3.82 3.88
CA ARG A 64 -7.56 -4.20 2.72
C ARG A 64 -6.70 -4.64 1.52
N VAL A 65 -5.54 -4.01 1.30
CA VAL A 65 -4.56 -4.44 0.28
C VAL A 65 -4.03 -5.84 0.62
N LEU A 66 -3.65 -6.08 1.88
CA LEU A 66 -3.13 -7.38 2.33
C LEU A 66 -4.19 -8.48 2.27
N ASP A 67 -5.43 -8.20 2.62
CA ASP A 67 -6.53 -9.16 2.55
C ASP A 67 -6.86 -9.51 1.09
N THR A 68 -6.67 -8.57 0.16
CA THR A 68 -6.89 -8.75 -1.28
C THR A 68 -5.80 -9.61 -1.92
N PHE A 69 -4.52 -9.26 -1.72
CA PHE A 69 -3.40 -9.87 -2.45
C PHE A 69 -2.67 -10.97 -1.67
N ARG A 70 -2.79 -10.97 -0.33
CA ARG A 70 -2.23 -11.99 0.58
C ARG A 70 -0.75 -12.32 0.30
N PRO A 71 0.14 -11.32 0.18
CA PRO A 71 1.55 -11.55 -0.16
C PRO A 71 2.27 -12.40 0.90
N GLY A 72 3.36 -13.07 0.53
CA GLY A 72 4.26 -13.73 1.50
C GLY A 72 5.20 -12.74 2.21
N LYS A 73 5.62 -11.69 1.50
CA LYS A 73 6.47 -10.59 1.97
C LYS A 73 6.08 -9.30 1.25
N PHE A 74 6.24 -8.15 1.90
CA PHE A 74 5.95 -6.85 1.29
C PHE A 74 6.70 -5.72 2.00
N VAL A 75 6.79 -4.59 1.31
CA VAL A 75 7.33 -3.34 1.81
C VAL A 75 6.22 -2.30 1.82
N VAL A 76 6.22 -1.44 2.84
CA VAL A 76 5.41 -0.22 2.87
C VAL A 76 6.37 0.96 2.89
N THR A 77 6.16 1.91 1.99
CA THR A 77 6.78 3.23 1.99
C THR A 77 5.70 4.29 2.13
N ALA A 78 5.94 5.29 2.97
CA ALA A 78 5.03 6.41 3.13
C ALA A 78 5.82 7.71 3.20
N PHE A 79 5.41 8.67 2.37
CA PHE A 79 5.91 10.03 2.38
C PHE A 79 4.84 10.93 3.00
N ALA A 80 5.27 11.80 3.91
CA ALA A 80 4.38 12.79 4.48
C ALA A 80 5.03 14.18 4.49
N CYS A 81 4.29 15.19 4.05
CA CYS A 81 4.76 16.58 4.06
C CYS A 81 4.98 17.08 5.48
N LYS A 82 6.05 17.83 5.69
CA LYS A 82 6.31 18.50 6.97
C LYS A 82 5.24 19.56 7.27
N GLY A 83 4.79 19.61 8.52
CA GLY A 83 3.97 20.72 9.05
C GLY A 83 2.46 20.50 9.10
N LEU A 84 1.92 19.44 8.47
CA LEU A 84 0.48 19.15 8.53
C LEU A 84 0.19 17.82 9.25
N ASP A 85 0.83 16.70 8.87
CA ASP A 85 0.52 15.39 9.46
C ASP A 85 1.67 14.36 9.48
N GLY A 86 2.91 14.74 9.12
CA GLY A 86 4.03 13.80 9.01
C GLY A 86 4.32 12.96 10.26
N ASP A 87 4.19 13.60 11.42
CA ASP A 87 4.37 12.97 12.73
C ASP A 87 3.29 11.92 13.02
N LYS A 88 2.06 12.11 12.53
CA LYS A 88 0.93 11.19 12.73
C LYS A 88 1.05 9.98 11.81
N THR A 89 1.34 10.20 10.52
CA THR A 89 1.51 9.11 9.54
C THR A 89 2.68 8.20 9.93
N HIS A 90 3.80 8.80 10.35
CA HIS A 90 4.93 8.03 10.88
C HIS A 90 4.54 7.23 12.12
N LYS A 91 3.90 7.85 13.11
CA LYS A 91 3.41 7.16 14.32
C LYS A 91 2.45 6.04 13.98
N GLU A 92 1.56 6.22 13.01
CA GLU A 92 0.63 5.18 12.59
C GLU A 92 1.39 3.97 12.02
N ILE A 93 2.27 4.17 11.04
CA ILE A 93 3.00 3.05 10.39
C ILE A 93 3.99 2.37 11.36
N THR A 94 4.62 3.14 12.25
CA THR A 94 5.56 2.58 13.24
C THR A 94 4.88 1.82 14.37
N THR A 95 3.71 2.26 14.83
CA THR A 95 2.97 1.59 15.91
C THR A 95 2.01 0.52 15.40
N CYS A 96 1.71 0.52 14.10
CA CYS A 96 0.80 -0.43 13.50
C CYS A 96 1.34 -1.86 13.59
N THR A 97 0.71 -2.66 14.43
CA THR A 97 0.71 -4.12 14.31
C THR A 97 -0.27 -4.50 13.20
N LEU A 98 0.26 -4.89 12.04
CA LEU A 98 -0.58 -5.46 10.98
C LEU A 98 -1.17 -6.78 11.49
N GLY A 99 -2.43 -7.05 11.15
CA GLY A 99 -3.09 -8.28 11.57
C GLY A 99 -2.52 -9.52 10.87
N GLY A 100 -2.78 -10.70 11.44
CA GLY A 100 -2.40 -11.98 10.86
C GLY A 100 -0.94 -12.39 11.12
N ASP A 101 -0.40 -13.22 10.24
CA ASP A 101 0.89 -13.91 10.43
C ASP A 101 2.12 -13.08 9.99
N TYR A 102 1.95 -11.78 9.74
CA TYR A 102 3.02 -10.91 9.26
C TYR A 102 3.89 -10.38 10.40
N LEU A 103 5.20 -10.63 10.32
CA LEU A 103 6.18 -10.11 11.23
C LEU A 103 6.94 -8.95 10.58
N ARG A 104 7.03 -7.81 11.29
CA ARG A 104 7.88 -6.71 10.86
C ARG A 104 9.35 -7.08 11.04
N ARG A 105 10.11 -7.04 9.95
CA ARG A 105 11.54 -7.40 9.90
C ARG A 105 12.46 -6.20 9.96
N ASP A 106 12.01 -5.08 9.40
CA ASP A 106 12.77 -3.83 9.38
C ASP A 106 11.81 -2.63 9.46
N LEU A 107 12.31 -1.53 10.02
CA LEU A 107 11.62 -0.26 10.14
C LEU A 107 12.66 0.85 10.11
N GLN A 108 12.60 1.69 9.08
CA GLN A 108 13.51 2.81 8.89
C GLN A 108 12.73 4.11 8.77
N TYR A 109 13.31 5.17 9.30
CA TYR A 109 12.78 6.52 9.24
C TYR A 109 13.84 7.47 8.70
N CYS A 110 13.46 8.30 7.74
CA CYS A 110 14.35 9.27 7.12
C CYS A 110 13.66 10.63 7.03
N GLN A 111 14.31 11.66 7.56
CA GLN A 111 13.87 13.04 7.40
C GLN A 111 14.52 13.64 6.16
N LEU A 112 13.70 13.95 5.17
CA LEU A 112 14.11 14.68 3.96
C LEU A 112 13.85 16.17 4.15
N LYS A 113 14.20 17.00 3.16
CA LYS A 113 14.04 18.47 3.27
C LYS A 113 12.59 18.85 3.57
N ASN A 114 11.65 18.36 2.76
CA ASN A 114 10.24 18.73 2.80
C ASN A 114 9.31 17.59 3.26
N TYR A 115 9.85 16.39 3.41
CA TYR A 115 9.09 15.17 3.68
C TYR A 115 9.75 14.37 4.78
N ASP A 116 8.93 13.59 5.48
CA ASP A 116 9.40 12.46 6.27
C ASP A 116 9.03 11.17 5.54
N LEU A 117 9.99 10.25 5.45
CA LEU A 117 9.85 8.95 4.81
C LEU A 117 9.88 7.85 5.88
N THR A 118 8.85 7.02 5.88
CA THR A 118 8.81 5.79 6.67
C THR A 118 8.89 4.59 5.74
N TYR A 119 9.79 3.65 6.04
CA TYR A 119 9.94 2.37 5.35
C TYR A 119 9.72 1.23 6.35
N ALA A 120 8.94 0.22 5.98
CA ALA A 120 8.76 -0.98 6.80
C ALA A 120 8.72 -2.24 5.93
N LEU A 121 9.46 -3.27 6.34
CA LEU A 121 9.50 -4.58 5.70
C LEU A 121 8.76 -5.60 6.55
N TYR A 122 7.88 -6.39 5.93
CA TYR A 122 7.11 -7.45 6.58
C TYR A 122 7.24 -8.79 5.85
N SER A 123 7.24 -9.90 6.59
CA SER A 123 7.16 -11.25 6.02
C SER A 123 6.37 -12.22 6.91
N LYS A 124 5.71 -13.22 6.30
CA LYS A 124 5.09 -14.33 7.04
C LYS A 124 6.14 -15.31 7.57
N PHE A 125 5.79 -16.11 8.57
CA PHE A 125 6.61 -17.25 9.00
C PHE A 125 6.12 -18.57 8.34
N PRO A 126 7.01 -19.50 7.94
CA PRO A 126 8.45 -19.32 7.69
C PRO A 126 8.63 -18.73 6.28
N SER A 127 9.26 -17.55 6.20
CA SER A 127 9.66 -16.93 4.94
C SER A 127 10.97 -17.52 4.43
#